data_AF-A0A3C0IYL4-F1
#
_entry.id   AF-A0A3C0IYL4-F1
#
_cell.length_a   1.000
_cell.length_b   1.000
_cell.length_c   1.000
_cell.angle_alpha   90.00
_cell.angle_beta   90.00
_cell.angle_gamma   90.00
#
_symmetry.space_group_name_H-M   'P 1'
#
loop_
_entity.id
_entity.type
_entity.pdbx_description
1 polymer ?
#
loop_
_entity_poly.entity_id
_entity_poly.type
_entity_poly.pdbx_seq_one_letter_code
_entity_poly.pdbx_strand_id
1 'polypeptide(L)'
;MQTRDTRLRTPDRSAASSRPTAIKAAGAIIVITVTAVAALLPLTAQAARTLPAFDRVHVRAQADVTGDGIDDSILLVGHPYSDEGLFCTTHDIVVNDGATGEQITMALGERSAGYPGTLFVGRIDGDNAIDIVVAIPTGGSGGITNPFVISFAGGKARHIIDPDTLARGAELQANPLDHFMVEVIDPERKSRFTLGLAGPGSDTDPELDYCNGIYSKSGKLVRPLDVNINDVGAVEVVPIRTTGQNELVTYQKVWAVAHANSIGAVRTVWRWTGRQLAIAAVDVTPLFTTDAYGQYIGSFDKSQPAAAVEKAAAEYEARFKLAPPYIRQAAFREFRQFHVALAAREGMSLEQRAGLADAPQPGEADEASAAYERLPELASRLNASDDYRKAGLNAVYDGEGMWTVAPRAGFSTEQFGPLLPPAAADFVSLDDRERNERWQYDAAIVVPLSELGSRVAAWDAYLAKYPDSVFADDARTHFKRALSGLLLGTSNTPHFDYDTKRVRADVVDELKAYTTDYPGTPSAEAVASALKAIEKGGNVITDTVRREINRALEKALKIDAGLV
;
A
#
# COMPACT_ATOMS: atom_id res chain seq x y z
N MET A 1 76.75 -32.70 -20.11
CA MET A 1 77.46 -33.94 -19.72
C MET A 1 77.00 -34.30 -18.32
N GLN A 2 76.30 -35.45 -18.20
CA GLN A 2 76.06 -36.32 -17.02
C GLN A 2 75.65 -35.68 -15.67
N THR A 3 74.43 -35.84 -15.17
CA THR A 3 73.78 -37.03 -14.52
C THR A 3 74.52 -37.66 -13.33
N ARG A 4 73.77 -37.75 -12.21
CA ARG A 4 73.72 -38.76 -11.11
C ARG A 4 73.43 -38.02 -9.80
N ASP A 5 72.32 -38.14 -9.09
CA ASP A 5 71.24 -39.13 -8.92
C ASP A 5 71.67 -40.49 -8.30
N THR A 6 71.23 -40.70 -7.06
CA THR A 6 71.10 -41.99 -6.35
C THR A 6 70.15 -41.73 -5.17
N ARG A 7 68.84 -42.04 -5.31
CA ARG A 7 68.13 -43.28 -4.89
C ARG A 7 68.23 -43.57 -3.38
N LEU A 8 67.21 -43.96 -2.62
CA LEU A 8 65.97 -44.76 -2.78
C LEU A 8 65.19 -44.59 -1.44
N ARG A 9 63.85 -44.51 -1.33
CA ARG A 9 62.87 -45.61 -1.41
C ARG A 9 61.44 -45.05 -1.18
N THR A 10 60.47 -45.49 -1.98
CA THR A 10 59.01 -45.39 -1.77
C THR A 10 58.43 -46.74 -1.31
N PRO A 11 57.18 -46.78 -0.82
CA PRO A 11 56.07 -47.32 -1.64
C PRO A 11 54.83 -46.39 -1.61
N ASP A 12 54.20 -46.05 -2.75
CA ASP A 12 53.04 -46.72 -3.41
C ASP A 12 51.81 -46.81 -2.48
N ARG A 13 50.58 -46.37 -2.77
CA ARG A 13 49.86 -46.04 -4.03
C ARG A 13 48.50 -45.39 -3.69
N SER A 14 47.84 -44.86 -4.73
CA SER A 14 46.41 -44.56 -4.91
C SER A 14 45.81 -43.20 -4.49
N ALA A 15 45.60 -42.40 -5.54
CA ALA A 15 44.54 -41.44 -5.81
C ALA A 15 43.28 -41.43 -4.92
N ALA A 16 42.87 -40.23 -4.51
CA ALA A 16 41.51 -39.71 -4.70
C ALA A 16 41.50 -38.20 -4.41
N SER A 17 40.83 -37.45 -5.28
CA SER A 17 40.51 -36.04 -5.10
C SER A 17 39.57 -35.86 -3.91
N SER A 18 39.95 -35.01 -2.95
CA SER A 18 39.03 -34.49 -1.95
C SER A 18 39.28 -32.99 -1.78
N ARG A 19 38.31 -32.20 -2.25
CA ARG A 19 38.17 -30.75 -2.05
C ARG A 19 38.33 -30.40 -0.55
N PRO A 20 39.05 -29.33 -0.19
CA PRO A 20 38.80 -28.65 1.07
C PRO A 20 37.57 -27.77 0.91
N THR A 21 36.53 -28.22 1.60
CA THR A 21 35.26 -27.61 1.96
C THR A 21 35.29 -26.08 1.93
N ALA A 22 34.61 -25.50 0.92
CA ALA A 22 34.15 -24.12 0.99
C ALA A 22 33.21 -24.04 2.20
N ILE A 23 33.61 -23.26 3.20
CA ILE A 23 32.72 -22.82 4.27
C ILE A 23 31.63 -22.00 3.56
N LYS A 24 30.50 -22.65 3.29
CA LYS A 24 29.26 -21.99 2.95
C LYS A 24 28.89 -21.17 4.18
N ALA A 25 29.26 -19.89 4.15
CA ALA A 25 28.56 -18.88 4.93
C ALA A 25 27.11 -18.90 4.41
N ALA A 26 26.29 -19.75 5.03
CA ALA A 26 24.85 -19.63 4.95
C ALA A 26 24.51 -18.30 5.64
N GLY A 27 24.57 -17.23 4.87
CA GLY A 27 23.84 -16.01 5.16
C GLY A 27 22.37 -16.38 5.13
N ALA A 28 21.87 -16.88 6.26
CA ALA A 28 20.47 -16.76 6.58
C ALA A 28 20.22 -15.25 6.67
N ILE A 29 19.83 -14.66 5.54
CA ILE A 29 19.03 -13.44 5.57
C ILE A 29 17.74 -13.90 6.23
N ILE A 30 17.74 -13.86 7.57
CA ILE A 30 16.50 -13.79 8.32
C ILE A 30 15.95 -12.42 7.93
N VAL A 31 15.16 -12.40 6.85
CA VAL A 31 14.18 -11.33 6.67
C VAL A 31 13.24 -11.55 7.84
N ILE A 32 13.52 -10.89 8.96
CA ILE A 32 12.47 -10.61 9.92
C ILE A 32 11.58 -9.64 9.16
N THR A 33 10.65 -10.18 8.38
CA THR A 33 9.38 -9.51 8.16
C THR A 33 8.83 -9.37 9.57
N VAL A 34 9.08 -8.23 10.20
CA VAL A 34 8.14 -7.71 11.18
C VAL A 34 6.90 -7.40 10.36
N THR A 35 6.19 -8.45 9.98
CA THR A 35 4.75 -8.38 9.89
C THR A 35 4.37 -8.11 11.34
N ALA A 36 4.36 -6.83 11.71
CA ALA A 36 3.39 -6.40 12.67
C ALA A 36 2.05 -6.71 11.99
N VAL A 37 1.63 -7.98 12.09
CA VAL A 37 0.27 -8.26 12.47
C VAL A 37 0.15 -7.43 13.73
N ALA A 38 -0.33 -6.19 13.57
CA ALA A 38 -0.97 -5.50 14.67
C ALA A 38 -2.05 -6.48 15.06
N ALA A 39 -1.70 -7.35 16.02
CA ALA A 39 -2.66 -8.23 16.61
C ALA A 39 -3.73 -7.27 17.07
N LEU A 40 -4.91 -7.39 16.49
CA LEU A 40 -6.14 -6.95 17.12
C LEU A 40 -6.28 -7.80 18.40
N LEU A 41 -5.37 -7.63 19.35
CA LEU A 41 -5.66 -7.91 20.72
C LEU A 41 -6.71 -6.86 21.07
N PRO A 42 -7.94 -7.26 21.42
CA PRO A 42 -8.89 -6.30 21.95
C PRO A 42 -8.19 -5.62 23.13
N LEU A 43 -8.09 -4.29 23.10
CA LEU A 43 -7.74 -3.53 24.29
C LEU A 43 -8.58 -4.07 25.44
N THR A 44 -7.97 -4.23 26.61
CA THR A 44 -8.75 -4.47 27.81
C THR A 44 -9.85 -3.40 27.86
N ALA A 45 -11.08 -3.81 28.14
CA ALA A 45 -12.29 -2.98 28.08
C ALA A 45 -12.23 -1.69 28.94
N GLN A 46 -11.14 -1.48 29.67
CA GLN A 46 -10.85 -0.32 30.50
C GLN A 46 -10.46 0.92 29.68
N ALA A 47 -9.72 0.78 28.58
CA ALA A 47 -9.25 1.92 27.78
C ALA A 47 -10.33 2.55 26.88
N ALA A 48 -11.42 1.82 26.61
CA ALA A 48 -12.56 2.32 25.83
C ALA A 48 -13.59 3.10 26.67
N ARG A 49 -13.40 3.22 27.99
CA ARG A 49 -14.47 3.59 28.94
C ARG A 49 -14.58 5.07 29.32
N THR A 50 -13.86 6.00 28.70
CA THR A 50 -13.92 7.43 29.11
C THR A 50 -13.94 8.48 27.98
N LEU A 51 -14.21 8.11 26.72
CA LEU A 51 -14.40 9.13 25.68
C LEU A 51 -15.85 9.67 25.69
N PRO A 52 -16.05 11.01 25.64
CA PRO A 52 -17.38 11.62 25.49
C PRO A 52 -18.13 11.06 24.28
N ALA A 53 -19.47 10.97 24.38
CA ALA A 53 -20.32 10.30 23.38
C ALA A 53 -20.30 10.90 21.95
N PHE A 54 -19.69 12.07 21.76
CA PHE A 54 -19.63 12.79 20.47
C PHE A 54 -18.23 12.78 19.83
N ASP A 55 -17.20 12.37 20.57
CA ASP A 55 -15.82 12.39 20.07
C ASP A 55 -15.56 11.19 19.16
N ARG A 56 -14.80 11.42 18.09
CA ARG A 56 -14.47 10.39 17.10
C ARG A 56 -13.01 10.00 17.22
N VAL A 57 -12.75 8.73 17.48
CA VAL A 57 -11.40 8.18 17.37
C VAL A 57 -11.06 8.02 15.90
N HIS A 58 -10.17 8.87 15.40
CA HIS A 58 -9.69 8.80 14.01
C HIS A 58 -8.65 7.70 13.84
N VAL A 59 -7.71 7.58 14.80
CA VAL A 59 -6.63 6.59 14.73
C VAL A 59 -6.35 6.01 16.10
N ARG A 60 -5.98 4.72 16.12
CA ARG A 60 -5.47 4.00 17.30
C ARG A 60 -4.06 3.50 16.99
N ALA A 61 -3.15 3.64 17.94
CA ALA A 61 -1.80 3.10 17.85
C ALA A 61 -1.32 2.60 19.23
N GLN A 62 -0.20 1.87 19.22
CA GLN A 62 0.50 1.41 20.42
C GLN A 62 2.01 1.57 20.23
N ALA A 63 2.69 2.12 21.24
CA ALA A 63 4.14 2.24 21.34
C ALA A 63 4.52 2.77 22.73
N ASP A 64 5.74 2.49 23.19
CA ASP A 64 6.36 3.13 24.37
C ASP A 64 6.66 4.62 24.10
N VAL A 65 5.67 5.49 24.33
CA VAL A 65 5.78 6.94 24.10
C VAL A 65 6.12 7.71 25.37
N THR A 66 6.05 7.06 26.53
CA THR A 66 6.53 7.60 27.81
C THR A 66 8.01 7.31 28.05
N GLY A 67 8.59 6.30 27.41
CA GLY A 67 10.00 5.91 27.46
C GLY A 67 10.34 5.02 28.65
N ASP A 68 9.40 4.23 29.17
CA ASP A 68 9.62 3.35 30.33
C ASP A 68 9.82 1.87 29.96
N GLY A 69 9.74 1.54 28.67
CA GLY A 69 9.89 0.19 28.13
C GLY A 69 8.60 -0.61 28.03
N ILE A 70 7.44 -0.02 28.33
CA ILE A 70 6.12 -0.65 28.22
C ILE A 70 5.30 0.10 27.16
N ASP A 71 4.62 -0.64 26.28
CA ASP A 71 3.81 0.00 25.23
C ASP A 71 2.57 0.69 25.81
N ASP A 72 2.33 1.92 25.36
CA ASP A 72 1.18 2.75 25.72
C ASP A 72 0.09 2.67 24.65
N SER A 73 -1.17 2.92 25.03
CA SER A 73 -2.26 3.08 24.05
C SER A 73 -2.38 4.54 23.64
N ILE A 74 -2.42 4.79 22.33
CA ILE A 74 -2.47 6.13 21.75
C ILE A 74 -3.75 6.28 20.91
N LEU A 75 -4.48 7.37 21.12
CA LEU A 75 -5.67 7.72 20.35
C LEU A 75 -5.50 9.12 19.75
N LEU A 76 -5.77 9.25 18.46
CA LEU A 76 -6.09 10.54 17.84
C LEU A 76 -7.60 10.73 17.89
N VAL A 77 -8.05 11.72 18.65
CA VAL A 77 -9.46 12.01 18.87
C VAL A 77 -9.81 13.31 18.17
N GLY A 78 -10.81 13.29 17.29
CA GLY A 78 -11.39 14.49 16.69
C GLY A 78 -12.66 14.90 17.42
N HIS A 79 -12.83 16.22 17.57
CA HIS A 79 -14.03 16.85 18.12
C HIS A 79 -14.88 17.41 16.97
N PRO A 80 -15.96 16.72 16.56
CA PRO A 80 -16.74 17.09 15.38
C PRO A 80 -17.41 18.45 15.54
N TYR A 81 -17.49 19.20 14.43
CA TYR A 81 -18.31 20.41 14.38
C TYR A 81 -19.82 20.10 14.49
N SER A 82 -20.23 18.92 14.00
CA SER A 82 -21.63 18.46 14.00
C SER A 82 -21.70 16.94 13.92
N ASP A 83 -22.85 16.37 14.28
CA ASP A 83 -23.07 14.92 14.32
C ASP A 83 -23.01 14.24 12.94
N GLU A 84 -23.29 14.98 11.86
CA GLU A 84 -23.40 14.42 10.49
C GLU A 84 -22.12 14.62 9.66
N GLY A 85 -21.23 15.55 10.04
CA GLY A 85 -20.02 15.87 9.29
C GLY A 85 -18.77 15.08 9.71
N LEU A 86 -17.80 14.94 8.80
CA LEU A 86 -16.45 14.42 9.13
C LEU A 86 -15.50 15.51 9.65
N PHE A 87 -15.84 16.79 9.44
CA PHE A 87 -15.01 17.91 9.87
C PHE A 87 -15.03 18.06 11.40
N CYS A 88 -13.84 18.18 11.98
CA CYS A 88 -13.59 18.42 13.39
C CYS A 88 -12.99 19.81 13.61
N THR A 89 -13.45 20.51 14.64
CA THR A 89 -12.94 21.85 14.99
C THR A 89 -11.59 21.79 15.69
N THR A 90 -11.36 20.72 16.44
CA THR A 90 -10.12 20.45 17.18
C THR A 90 -9.86 18.96 17.27
N HIS A 91 -8.64 18.61 17.63
CA HIS A 91 -8.20 17.25 17.90
C HIS A 91 -7.34 17.19 19.15
N ASP A 92 -7.36 16.02 19.78
CA ASP A 92 -6.56 15.68 20.96
C ASP A 92 -5.75 14.40 20.69
N ILE A 93 -4.57 14.31 21.31
CA ILE A 93 -3.84 13.05 21.48
C ILE A 93 -4.05 12.57 22.90
N VAL A 94 -4.62 11.38 23.04
CA VAL A 94 -4.84 10.72 24.34
C VAL A 94 -3.90 9.53 24.44
N VAL A 95 -3.02 9.55 25.42
CA VAL A 95 -2.11 8.46 25.78
C VAL A 95 -2.59 7.83 27.08
N ASN A 96 -2.79 6.51 27.08
CA ASN A 96 -2.97 5.75 28.31
C ASN A 96 -1.68 4.97 28.56
N ASP A 97 -0.98 5.34 29.63
CA ASP A 97 0.29 4.75 30.04
C ASP A 97 0.11 3.27 30.41
N GLY A 98 0.86 2.39 29.76
CA GLY A 98 0.76 0.94 29.95
C GLY A 98 1.29 0.44 31.30
N ALA A 99 2.24 1.16 31.89
CA ALA A 99 2.88 0.80 33.16
C ALA A 99 2.09 1.32 34.36
N THR A 100 1.61 2.55 34.30
CA THR A 100 0.94 3.23 35.42
C THR A 100 -0.58 3.21 35.32
N GLY A 101 -1.13 3.08 34.11
CA GLY A 101 -2.55 3.26 33.82
C GLY A 101 -3.01 4.71 33.83
N GLU A 102 -2.10 5.68 33.96
CA GLU A 102 -2.41 7.11 33.90
C GLU A 102 -2.81 7.52 32.47
N GLN A 103 -3.76 8.46 32.36
CA GLN A 103 -4.15 9.04 31.08
C GLN A 103 -3.55 10.44 30.95
N ILE A 104 -2.84 10.68 29.85
CA ILE A 104 -2.22 11.95 29.49
C ILE A 104 -2.85 12.44 28.19
N THR A 105 -3.43 13.64 28.23
CA THR A 105 -4.08 14.24 27.05
C THR A 105 -3.34 15.50 26.62
N MET A 106 -3.09 15.63 25.31
CA MET A 106 -2.58 16.84 24.69
C MET A 106 -3.59 17.37 23.68
N ALA A 107 -4.14 18.56 23.97
CA ALA A 107 -4.96 19.28 23.01
C ALA A 107 -4.09 19.89 21.90
N LEU A 108 -4.45 19.64 20.64
CA LEU A 108 -3.76 20.20 19.46
C LEU A 108 -4.28 21.59 19.07
N GLY A 109 -5.39 22.02 19.70
CA GLY A 109 -5.99 23.35 19.53
C GLY A 109 -6.62 23.58 18.16
N GLU A 110 -7.08 24.81 17.91
CA GLU A 110 -7.83 25.20 16.70
C GLU A 110 -7.02 25.00 15.41
N ARG A 111 -5.69 25.02 15.49
CA ARG A 111 -4.81 24.69 14.36
C ARG A 111 -5.06 23.30 13.80
N SER A 112 -5.56 22.37 14.61
CA SER A 112 -5.90 21.02 14.19
C SER A 112 -7.28 20.92 13.53
N ALA A 113 -8.00 22.02 13.29
CA ALA A 113 -9.27 21.97 12.57
C ALA A 113 -9.09 21.31 11.19
N GLY A 114 -9.94 20.32 10.89
CA GLY A 114 -9.80 19.53 9.67
C GLY A 114 -10.59 18.23 9.70
N TYR A 115 -10.26 17.36 8.75
CA TYR A 115 -10.88 16.06 8.52
C TYR A 115 -10.15 14.94 9.26
N PRO A 116 -10.64 13.69 9.24
CA PRO A 116 -9.96 12.58 9.86
C PRO A 116 -8.47 12.51 9.52
N GLY A 117 -7.66 12.53 10.57
CA GLY A 117 -6.20 12.63 10.48
C GLY A 117 -5.50 11.28 10.44
N THR A 118 -4.18 11.33 10.24
CA THR A 118 -3.29 10.17 10.33
C THR A 118 -2.34 10.32 11.52
N LEU A 119 -1.87 9.18 12.05
CA LEU A 119 -0.92 9.13 13.15
C LEU A 119 0.16 8.10 12.83
N PHE A 120 1.42 8.50 12.99
CA PHE A 120 2.60 7.66 12.87
C PHE A 120 3.41 7.75 14.16
N VAL A 121 4.03 6.64 14.55
CA VAL A 121 4.92 6.57 15.71
C VAL A 121 6.34 6.27 15.23
N GLY A 122 7.32 6.98 15.79
CA GLY A 122 8.73 6.77 15.46
C GLY A 122 9.64 7.64 16.31
N ARG A 123 10.86 7.17 16.55
CA ARG A 123 11.89 7.94 17.26
C ARG A 123 12.36 9.11 16.39
N ILE A 124 11.96 10.34 16.71
CA ILE A 124 12.37 11.55 15.99
C ILE A 124 13.53 12.23 16.71
N ASP A 125 13.47 12.30 18.04
CA ASP A 125 14.53 12.91 18.84
C ASP A 125 15.52 11.88 19.44
N GLY A 126 16.33 12.34 20.40
CA GLY A 126 17.43 11.56 20.97
C GLY A 126 17.11 10.86 22.29
N ASP A 127 15.91 11.01 22.83
CA ASP A 127 15.52 10.32 24.06
C ASP A 127 15.14 8.85 23.79
N ASN A 128 14.63 8.16 24.81
CA ASN A 128 14.26 6.74 24.73
C ASN A 128 12.78 6.50 24.38
N ALA A 129 11.93 7.53 24.46
CA ALA A 129 10.53 7.44 24.09
C ALA A 129 10.36 7.40 22.56
N ILE A 130 9.24 6.85 22.11
CA ILE A 130 8.79 6.96 20.73
C ILE A 130 7.96 8.24 20.58
N ASP A 131 8.20 9.00 19.52
CA ASP A 131 7.48 10.23 19.24
C ASP A 131 6.25 9.98 18.36
N ILE A 132 5.29 10.90 18.41
CA ILE A 132 4.04 10.84 17.66
C ILE A 132 4.04 11.93 16.59
N VAL A 133 3.79 11.54 15.35
CA VAL A 133 3.63 12.44 14.20
C VAL A 133 2.18 12.37 13.72
N VAL A 134 1.53 13.51 13.68
CA VAL A 134 0.11 13.66 13.28
C VAL A 134 0.04 14.50 12.03
N ALA A 135 -0.84 14.14 11.10
CA ALA A 135 -1.18 14.97 9.94
C ALA A 135 -2.70 15.04 9.77
N ILE A 136 -3.27 16.24 9.88
CA ILE A 136 -4.72 16.50 9.78
C ILE A 136 -5.04 17.23 8.47
N PRO A 137 -5.73 16.60 7.50
CA PRO A 137 -6.12 17.27 6.25
C PRO A 137 -7.10 18.42 6.48
N THR A 138 -6.90 19.55 5.80
CA THR A 138 -7.79 20.74 5.90
C THR A 138 -9.02 20.65 5.00
N GLY A 139 -9.02 19.77 3.98
CA GLY A 139 -10.14 19.53 3.06
C GLY A 139 -10.26 20.49 1.86
N GLY A 140 -9.36 21.46 1.71
CA GLY A 140 -9.32 22.35 0.55
C GLY A 140 -8.69 21.71 -0.70
N SER A 141 -8.95 22.29 -1.88
CA SER A 141 -8.35 21.88 -3.17
C SER A 141 -6.83 21.92 -3.19
N GLY A 142 -6.23 22.62 -2.22
CA GLY A 142 -4.80 22.65 -2.06
C GLY A 142 -4.16 21.46 -1.38
N GLY A 143 -4.97 20.54 -0.84
CA GLY A 143 -4.47 19.33 -0.18
C GLY A 143 -3.55 19.65 0.99
N ILE A 144 -3.78 20.77 1.69
CA ILE A 144 -2.98 21.22 2.83
C ILE A 144 -3.29 20.33 4.04
N THR A 145 -2.26 19.98 4.81
CA THR A 145 -2.37 19.24 6.06
C THR A 145 -1.78 20.05 7.20
N ASN A 146 -2.34 19.90 8.40
CA ASN A 146 -1.81 20.47 9.63
C ASN A 146 -0.95 19.42 10.34
N PRO A 147 0.39 19.55 10.28
CA PRO A 147 1.30 18.58 10.87
C PRO A 147 1.67 18.92 12.33
N PHE A 148 1.82 17.89 13.15
CA PHE A 148 2.28 18.00 14.53
C PHE A 148 3.32 16.92 14.82
N VAL A 149 4.35 17.26 15.59
CA VAL A 149 5.33 16.30 16.13
C VAL A 149 5.38 16.47 17.64
N ILE A 150 5.10 15.39 18.35
CA ILE A 150 4.80 15.41 19.78
C ILE A 150 5.63 14.35 20.47
N SER A 151 6.20 14.71 21.63
CA SER A 151 6.84 13.78 22.55
C SER A 151 6.04 13.73 23.84
N PHE A 152 5.90 12.52 24.40
CA PHE A 152 5.33 12.27 25.73
C PHE A 152 6.39 11.79 26.74
N ALA A 153 7.67 11.92 26.40
CA ALA A 153 8.79 11.41 27.19
C ALA A 153 8.69 11.82 28.67
N GLY A 154 8.78 10.83 29.56
CA GLY A 154 8.64 11.02 30.99
C GLY A 154 7.24 11.48 31.43
N GLY A 155 6.20 11.12 30.68
CA GLY A 155 4.80 11.43 30.97
C GLY A 155 4.41 12.90 30.73
N LYS A 156 5.20 13.64 29.94
CA LYS A 156 4.97 15.08 29.70
C LYS A 156 4.83 15.37 28.21
N ALA A 157 3.60 15.72 27.81
CA ALA A 157 3.32 16.11 26.44
C ALA A 157 4.00 17.45 26.07
N ARG A 158 4.70 17.48 24.95
CA ARG A 158 5.26 18.70 24.34
C ARG A 158 5.35 18.58 22.82
N HIS A 159 5.27 19.71 22.13
CA HIS A 159 5.68 19.77 20.74
C HIS A 159 7.21 19.67 20.62
N ILE A 160 7.71 18.87 19.67
CA ILE A 160 9.15 18.80 19.33
C ILE A 160 9.55 20.00 18.45
N ILE A 161 8.61 20.48 17.64
CA ILE A 161 8.74 21.66 16.79
C ILE A 161 7.43 22.44 16.84
N ASP A 162 7.53 23.77 16.75
CA ASP A 162 6.36 24.64 16.59
C ASP A 162 5.51 24.20 15.37
N PRO A 163 4.21 23.88 15.55
CA PRO A 163 3.35 23.43 14.46
C PRO A 163 3.19 24.44 13.31
N ASP A 164 3.27 25.74 13.60
CA ASP A 164 3.21 26.78 12.58
C ASP A 164 4.46 26.75 11.69
N THR A 165 5.63 26.62 12.32
CA THR A 165 6.91 26.46 11.63
C THR A 165 6.94 25.21 10.76
N LEU A 166 6.45 24.07 11.27
CA LEU A 166 6.43 22.83 10.51
C LEU A 166 5.52 22.89 9.28
N ALA A 167 4.33 23.50 9.39
CA ALA A 167 3.43 23.59 8.24
C ALA A 167 3.85 24.63 7.21
N ARG A 168 4.51 25.72 7.62
CA ARG A 168 5.10 26.67 6.66
C ARG A 168 6.20 26.03 5.81
N GLY A 169 6.84 24.98 6.31
CA GLY A 169 7.86 24.26 5.57
C GLY A 169 9.15 25.08 5.37
N ALA A 170 9.79 24.91 4.22
CA ALA A 170 10.95 25.72 3.87
C ALA A 170 10.50 27.08 3.29
N GLU A 171 11.05 28.18 3.81
CA GLU A 171 10.76 29.52 3.28
C GLU A 171 11.58 29.78 2.01
N LEU A 172 10.94 29.62 0.86
CA LEU A 172 11.55 29.76 -0.47
C LEU A 172 11.01 30.98 -1.22
N GLN A 173 11.83 31.52 -2.12
CA GLN A 173 11.42 32.55 -3.06
C GLN A 173 11.18 31.93 -4.43
N ALA A 174 10.08 32.27 -5.10
CA ALA A 174 9.77 31.77 -6.43
C ALA A 174 9.61 32.94 -7.41
N ASN A 175 10.48 32.98 -8.42
CA ASN A 175 10.57 34.06 -9.39
C ASN A 175 10.26 33.55 -10.80
N PRO A 176 9.22 34.05 -11.48
CA PRO A 176 8.98 33.71 -12.87
C PRO A 176 10.09 34.29 -13.76
N LEU A 177 10.49 33.52 -14.76
CA LEU A 177 11.48 33.87 -15.77
C LEU A 177 10.86 33.79 -17.17
N ASP A 178 11.61 34.30 -18.15
CA ASP A 178 11.34 34.02 -19.56
C ASP A 178 11.37 32.52 -19.85
N HIS A 179 10.83 32.15 -21.01
CA HIS A 179 10.75 30.80 -21.56
C HIS A 179 9.94 29.81 -20.70
N PHE A 180 8.87 30.29 -20.06
CA PHE A 180 7.98 29.45 -19.24
C PHE A 180 8.72 28.78 -18.08
N MET A 181 9.67 29.47 -17.47
CA MET A 181 10.48 28.94 -16.37
C MET A 181 10.18 29.68 -15.07
N VAL A 182 10.42 29.01 -13.95
CA VAL A 182 10.38 29.59 -12.60
C VAL A 182 11.67 29.22 -11.88
N GLU A 183 12.39 30.22 -11.37
CA GLU A 183 13.50 30.02 -10.45
C GLU A 183 12.98 29.94 -9.02
N VAL A 184 13.32 28.87 -8.30
CA VAL A 184 13.03 28.73 -6.86
C VAL A 184 14.33 28.83 -6.08
N ILE A 185 14.41 29.74 -5.12
CA ILE A 185 15.61 30.07 -4.37
C ILE A 185 15.40 29.72 -2.90
N ASP A 186 16.32 28.94 -2.34
CA ASP A 186 16.51 28.76 -0.91
C ASP A 186 17.64 29.70 -0.45
N PRO A 187 17.33 30.88 0.12
CA PRO A 187 18.36 31.83 0.53
C PRO A 187 19.19 31.32 1.71
N GLU A 188 18.59 30.50 2.59
CA GLU A 188 19.24 29.98 3.80
C GLU A 188 20.33 28.96 3.43
N ARG A 189 20.02 28.05 2.50
CA ARG A 189 20.93 26.99 2.02
C ARG A 189 21.71 27.38 0.77
N LYS A 190 21.50 28.61 0.27
CA LYS A 190 22.15 29.16 -0.94
C LYS A 190 21.97 28.24 -2.15
N SER A 191 20.79 27.64 -2.27
CA SER A 191 20.44 26.72 -3.36
C SER A 191 19.44 27.35 -4.30
N ARG A 192 19.48 26.92 -5.56
CA ARG A 192 18.61 27.41 -6.63
C ARG A 192 18.13 26.24 -7.46
N PHE A 193 16.86 26.28 -7.82
CA PHE A 193 16.18 25.26 -8.60
C PHE A 193 15.43 25.94 -9.75
N THR A 194 15.06 25.16 -10.76
CA THR A 194 14.28 25.67 -11.88
C THR A 194 13.17 24.69 -12.22
N LEU A 195 11.96 25.22 -12.31
CA LEU A 195 10.76 24.51 -12.74
C LEU A 195 10.31 25.02 -14.10
N GLY A 196 9.80 24.13 -14.94
CA GLY A 196 9.11 24.50 -16.18
C GLY A 196 7.61 24.61 -15.94
N LEU A 197 6.98 25.60 -16.57
CA LEU A 197 5.53 25.70 -16.70
C LEU A 197 5.10 24.93 -17.96
N ALA A 198 3.92 24.31 -17.93
CA ALA A 198 3.31 23.81 -19.15
C ALA A 198 3.02 25.01 -20.07
N GLY A 199 3.73 25.10 -21.19
CA GLY A 199 3.51 26.15 -22.18
C GLY A 199 2.20 25.97 -22.96
N PRO A 200 1.81 26.94 -23.80
CA PRO A 200 0.67 26.84 -24.70
C PRO A 200 0.77 25.57 -25.57
N GLY A 201 -0.29 24.77 -25.61
CA GLY A 201 -0.36 23.56 -26.44
C GLY A 201 0.17 22.28 -25.78
N SER A 202 0.19 22.17 -24.45
CA SER A 202 0.39 20.87 -23.79
C SER A 202 -0.76 19.92 -24.16
N ASP A 203 -0.44 18.68 -24.58
CA ASP A 203 -1.39 17.65 -25.04
C ASP A 203 -2.54 17.36 -24.05
N THR A 204 -2.39 17.74 -22.79
CA THR A 204 -3.34 17.50 -21.70
C THR A 204 -4.60 18.37 -21.76
N ASP A 205 -4.53 19.57 -22.34
CA ASP A 205 -5.71 20.42 -22.60
C ASP A 205 -5.35 21.54 -23.60
N PRO A 206 -5.53 21.31 -24.92
CA PRO A 206 -5.17 22.30 -25.93
C PRO A 206 -6.03 23.58 -25.89
N GLU A 207 -7.15 23.61 -25.16
CA GLU A 207 -7.99 24.80 -24.98
C GLU A 207 -7.64 25.63 -23.74
N LEU A 208 -6.94 25.03 -22.76
CA LEU A 208 -6.61 25.66 -21.48
C LEU A 208 -5.16 26.14 -21.41
N ASP A 209 -4.86 27.23 -22.12
CA ASP A 209 -3.57 27.91 -21.99
C ASP A 209 -3.56 28.83 -20.76
N TYR A 210 -3.18 28.27 -19.60
CA TYR A 210 -3.00 29.02 -18.34
C TYR A 210 -2.01 30.19 -18.49
N CYS A 211 -1.09 30.12 -19.45
CA CYS A 211 -0.08 31.14 -19.69
C CYS A 211 -0.49 32.18 -20.73
N ASN A 212 -1.72 32.09 -21.29
CA ASN A 212 -2.19 33.00 -22.33
C ASN A 212 -2.17 34.45 -21.85
N GLY A 213 -1.49 35.30 -22.62
CA GLY A 213 -1.31 36.72 -22.30
C GLY A 213 -0.30 37.00 -21.18
N ILE A 214 0.22 35.99 -20.47
CA ILE A 214 1.31 36.12 -19.49
C ILE A 214 2.66 36.07 -20.19
N TYR A 215 2.78 35.18 -21.19
CA TYR A 215 3.95 35.03 -22.03
C TYR A 215 3.66 35.42 -23.49
N SER A 216 4.65 35.99 -24.17
CA SER A 216 4.61 36.14 -25.63
C SER A 216 4.72 34.78 -26.32
N LYS A 217 4.41 34.72 -27.62
CA LYS A 217 4.64 33.52 -28.45
C LYS A 217 6.12 33.08 -28.50
N SER A 218 7.05 33.99 -28.24
CA SER A 218 8.50 33.68 -28.16
C SER A 218 8.93 33.21 -26.77
N GLY A 219 7.99 33.12 -25.82
CA GLY A 219 8.24 32.77 -24.43
C GLY A 219 8.72 33.93 -23.55
N LYS A 220 8.65 35.19 -23.99
CA LYS A 220 9.03 36.32 -23.13
C LYS A 220 7.94 36.58 -22.09
N LEU A 221 8.27 36.75 -20.82
CA LEU A 221 7.33 37.17 -19.79
C LEU A 221 6.90 38.62 -20.07
N VAL A 222 5.62 38.81 -20.36
CA VAL A 222 5.05 40.13 -20.72
C VAL A 222 4.12 40.69 -19.66
N ARG A 223 3.68 39.86 -18.70
CA ARG A 223 2.93 40.28 -17.51
C ARG A 223 3.51 39.61 -16.26
N PRO A 224 3.37 40.22 -15.07
CA PRO A 224 3.72 39.55 -13.82
C PRO A 224 2.99 38.21 -13.66
N LEU A 225 3.67 37.23 -13.09
CA LEU A 225 3.13 35.92 -12.76
C LEU A 225 3.40 35.63 -11.29
N ASP A 226 2.34 35.43 -10.52
CA ASP A 226 2.47 35.00 -9.13
C ASP A 226 2.70 33.49 -9.08
N VAL A 227 3.78 33.11 -8.40
CA VAL A 227 4.09 31.72 -8.09
C VAL A 227 3.93 31.54 -6.59
N ASN A 228 3.14 30.55 -6.22
CA ASN A 228 2.76 30.31 -4.84
C ASN A 228 3.31 28.95 -4.39
N ILE A 229 3.80 28.93 -3.16
CA ILE A 229 4.21 27.71 -2.46
C ILE A 229 3.24 27.57 -1.29
N ASN A 230 2.47 26.49 -1.27
CA ASN A 230 1.52 26.25 -0.19
C ASN A 230 2.25 25.89 1.10
N ASP A 231 1.51 25.92 2.20
CA ASP A 231 1.85 25.14 3.39
C ASP A 231 1.93 23.64 3.04
N VAL A 232 2.53 22.89 3.96
CA VAL A 232 2.73 21.45 3.86
C VAL A 232 1.41 20.74 3.58
N GLY A 233 1.41 19.92 2.53
CA GLY A 233 0.27 19.08 2.13
C GLY A 233 0.45 17.60 2.44
N ALA A 234 1.68 17.15 2.71
CA ALA A 234 1.95 15.78 3.12
C ALA A 234 3.17 15.68 4.03
N VAL A 235 3.16 14.65 4.88
CA VAL A 235 4.23 14.33 5.82
C VAL A 235 4.53 12.84 5.75
N GLU A 236 5.81 12.47 5.82
CA GLU A 236 6.27 11.09 5.96
C GLU A 236 7.34 11.00 7.05
N VAL A 237 7.39 9.84 7.73
CA VAL A 237 8.44 9.49 8.68
C VAL A 237 9.32 8.44 8.03
N VAL A 238 10.63 8.72 7.91
CA VAL A 238 11.58 7.90 7.17
C VAL A 238 12.69 7.40 8.10
N PRO A 239 12.88 6.08 8.25
CA PRO A 239 13.91 5.55 9.14
C PRO A 239 15.32 5.79 8.62
N ILE A 240 16.20 6.26 9.50
CA ILE A 240 17.63 6.33 9.26
C ILE A 240 18.26 5.00 9.70
N ARG A 241 18.53 4.12 8.73
CA ARG A 241 19.01 2.75 8.99
C ARG A 241 20.28 2.66 9.85
N THR A 242 21.11 3.70 9.87
CA THR A 242 22.39 3.71 10.60
C THR A 242 22.28 4.18 12.04
N THR A 243 21.20 4.87 12.43
CA THR A 243 21.09 5.49 13.76
C THR A 243 19.91 4.98 14.58
N GLY A 244 18.93 4.32 13.94
CA GLY A 244 17.68 3.91 14.60
C GLY A 244 16.73 5.08 14.91
N GLN A 245 17.09 6.30 14.52
CA GLN A 245 16.22 7.47 14.51
C GLN A 245 15.47 7.55 13.18
N ASN A 246 14.46 8.41 13.13
CA ASN A 246 13.69 8.72 11.94
C ASN A 246 13.87 10.20 11.59
N GLU A 247 13.82 10.48 10.29
CA GLU A 247 13.67 11.82 9.75
C GLU A 247 12.20 12.07 9.43
N LEU A 248 11.83 13.34 9.50
CA LEU A 248 10.55 13.79 9.00
C LEU A 248 10.77 14.38 7.61
N VAL A 249 9.91 14.07 6.65
CA VAL A 249 9.92 14.72 5.35
C VAL A 249 8.56 15.33 5.10
N THR A 250 8.55 16.60 4.70
CA THR A 250 7.34 17.36 4.41
C THR A 250 7.32 17.78 2.94
N TYR A 251 6.11 17.94 2.41
CA TYR A 251 5.89 18.28 1.01
C TYR A 251 5.02 19.51 0.86
N GLN A 252 5.49 20.51 0.13
CA GLN A 252 4.70 21.69 -0.24
C GLN A 252 4.44 21.69 -1.74
N LYS A 253 3.23 22.05 -2.13
CA LYS A 253 2.86 22.19 -3.54
C LYS A 253 3.28 23.57 -4.05
N VAL A 254 3.93 23.59 -5.22
CA VAL A 254 4.21 24.81 -5.98
C VAL A 254 3.21 24.92 -7.12
N TRP A 255 2.54 26.06 -7.26
CA TRP A 255 1.58 26.32 -8.32
C TRP A 255 1.71 27.74 -8.84
N ALA A 256 1.29 27.95 -10.08
CA ALA A 256 1.31 29.24 -10.76
C ALA A 256 -0.05 29.46 -11.45
N VAL A 257 -0.44 30.71 -11.72
CA VAL A 257 -1.71 31.07 -12.40
C VAL A 257 -2.98 30.72 -11.61
N ALA A 258 -3.22 29.44 -11.32
CA ALA A 258 -4.35 28.92 -10.58
C ALA A 258 -3.92 27.71 -9.75
N HIS A 259 -4.62 27.43 -8.64
CA HIS A 259 -4.27 26.32 -7.74
C HIS A 259 -4.26 24.96 -8.46
N ALA A 260 -5.12 24.77 -9.47
CA ALA A 260 -5.14 23.57 -10.31
C ALA A 260 -3.87 23.42 -11.17
N ASN A 261 -3.21 24.52 -11.55
CA ASN A 261 -1.97 24.53 -12.32
C ASN A 261 -0.75 24.34 -11.39
N SER A 262 -0.62 23.11 -10.89
CA SER A 262 0.52 22.67 -10.08
C SER A 262 1.76 22.47 -10.96
N ILE A 263 2.90 23.02 -10.56
CA ILE A 263 4.12 23.04 -11.41
C ILE A 263 5.28 22.28 -10.77
N GLY A 264 5.21 22.01 -9.47
CA GLY A 264 6.25 21.31 -8.74
C GLY A 264 5.86 21.01 -7.31
N ALA A 265 6.77 20.36 -6.60
CA ALA A 265 6.71 20.16 -5.16
C ALA A 265 8.05 20.51 -4.52
N VAL A 266 7.99 21.11 -3.34
CA VAL A 266 9.14 21.24 -2.44
C VAL A 266 9.11 20.04 -1.51
N ARG A 267 10.21 19.31 -1.43
CA ARG A 267 10.45 18.25 -0.47
C ARG A 267 11.46 18.75 0.55
N THR A 268 11.08 18.74 1.82
CA THR A 268 11.93 19.25 2.91
C THR A 268 12.20 18.12 3.89
N VAL A 269 13.47 17.79 4.10
CA VAL A 269 13.91 16.80 5.09
C VAL A 269 14.25 17.51 6.39
N TRP A 270 13.66 17.07 7.49
CA TRP A 270 13.91 17.56 8.83
C TRP A 270 14.60 16.47 9.65
N ARG A 271 15.66 16.85 10.36
CA ARG A 271 16.47 15.95 11.18
C ARG A 271 16.71 16.56 12.55
N TRP A 272 16.66 15.71 13.58
CA TRP A 272 17.05 16.11 14.92
C TRP A 272 18.54 16.42 14.98
N THR A 273 18.87 17.59 15.52
CA THR A 273 20.26 18.08 15.63
C THR A 273 20.92 17.76 16.98
N GLY A 274 20.21 17.05 17.86
CA GLY A 274 20.58 16.88 19.27
C GLY A 274 19.93 17.92 20.19
N ARG A 275 19.40 19.03 19.64
CA ARG A 275 18.72 20.09 20.40
C ARG A 275 17.34 20.45 19.86
N GLN A 276 17.19 20.44 18.53
CA GLN A 276 15.95 20.81 17.85
C GLN A 276 15.82 20.05 16.54
N LEU A 277 14.59 19.92 16.07
CA LEU A 277 14.30 19.47 14.72
C LEU A 277 14.59 20.62 13.74
N ALA A 278 15.45 20.40 12.76
CA ALA A 278 15.84 21.43 11.79
C ALA A 278 15.88 20.86 10.38
N ILE A 279 15.69 21.74 9.38
CA ILE A 279 15.75 21.34 7.98
C ILE A 279 17.19 20.96 7.60
N ALA A 280 17.37 19.70 7.23
CA ALA A 280 18.62 19.12 6.77
C ALA A 280 18.81 19.22 5.25
N ALA A 281 17.73 19.17 4.46
CA ALA A 281 17.78 19.27 3.01
C ALA A 281 16.46 19.81 2.44
N VAL A 282 16.56 20.47 1.28
CA VAL A 282 15.43 20.93 0.48
C VAL A 282 15.67 20.51 -0.96
N ASP A 283 14.70 19.84 -1.56
CA ASP A 283 14.67 19.49 -2.97
C ASP A 283 13.43 20.11 -3.61
N VAL A 284 13.55 20.61 -4.84
CA VAL A 284 12.39 21.07 -5.63
C VAL A 284 12.28 20.16 -6.84
N THR A 285 11.16 19.44 -6.96
CA THR A 285 10.92 18.45 -8.01
C THR A 285 9.78 18.89 -8.91
N PRO A 286 9.90 18.77 -10.25
CA PRO A 286 8.76 18.97 -11.14
C PRO A 286 7.69 17.91 -10.87
N LEU A 287 6.42 18.24 -11.13
CA LEU A 287 5.34 17.26 -11.06
C LEU A 287 5.25 16.50 -12.38
N PHE A 288 5.41 15.18 -12.32
CA PHE A 288 5.05 14.28 -13.40
C PHE A 288 3.69 13.67 -13.05
N THR A 289 2.71 13.76 -13.96
CA THR A 289 1.38 13.21 -13.69
C THR A 289 1.44 11.69 -13.78
N THR A 290 0.68 11.03 -12.91
CA THR A 290 0.59 9.57 -12.89
C THR A 290 -0.05 9.05 -14.17
N ASP A 291 -1.00 9.78 -14.74
CA ASP A 291 -1.65 9.39 -16.01
C ASP A 291 -0.67 9.44 -17.19
N ALA A 292 0.21 10.46 -17.25
CA ALA A 292 1.27 10.51 -18.25
C ALA A 292 2.27 9.36 -18.07
N TYR A 293 2.55 8.98 -16.81
CA TYR A 293 3.33 7.78 -16.53
C TYR A 293 2.66 6.51 -17.06
N GLY A 294 1.38 6.31 -16.76
CA GLY A 294 0.60 5.16 -17.24
C GLY A 294 0.56 5.07 -18.77
N GLN A 295 0.31 6.18 -19.46
CA GLN A 295 0.36 6.26 -20.93
C GLN A 295 1.76 5.94 -21.46
N TYR A 296 2.81 6.49 -20.82
CA TYR A 296 4.19 6.27 -21.23
C TYR A 296 4.60 4.81 -21.12
N ILE A 297 4.40 4.16 -19.97
CA ILE A 297 4.73 2.73 -19.81
C ILE A 297 3.82 1.84 -20.66
N GLY A 298 2.56 2.26 -20.87
CA GLY A 298 1.62 1.62 -21.78
C GLY A 298 2.11 1.56 -23.22
N SER A 299 2.98 2.48 -23.65
CA SER A 299 3.59 2.49 -25.00
C SER A 299 4.75 1.51 -25.17
N PHE A 300 5.26 0.89 -24.10
CA PHE A 300 6.44 0.03 -24.19
C PHE A 300 6.15 -1.24 -25.00
N ASP A 301 7.21 -1.74 -25.66
CA ASP A 301 7.17 -2.99 -26.41
C ASP A 301 7.01 -4.18 -25.45
N LYS A 302 5.82 -4.74 -25.45
CA LYS A 302 5.44 -5.88 -24.60
C LYS A 302 5.87 -7.22 -25.17
N SER A 303 6.55 -7.26 -26.32
CA SER A 303 7.15 -8.51 -26.85
C SER A 303 8.40 -8.93 -26.07
N GLN A 304 8.97 -8.02 -25.28
CA GLN A 304 10.12 -8.24 -24.40
C GLN A 304 9.71 -7.90 -22.96
N PRO A 305 8.98 -8.78 -22.25
CA PRO A 305 8.36 -8.44 -20.98
C PRO A 305 9.38 -8.03 -19.90
N ALA A 306 10.58 -8.66 -19.85
CA ALA A 306 11.61 -8.23 -18.90
C ALA A 306 12.05 -6.78 -19.12
N ALA A 307 12.40 -6.42 -20.35
CA ALA A 307 12.85 -5.08 -20.69
C ALA A 307 11.75 -4.03 -20.44
N ALA A 308 10.50 -4.36 -20.75
CA ALA A 308 9.36 -3.49 -20.53
C ALA A 308 9.12 -3.22 -19.04
N VAL A 309 9.16 -4.26 -18.20
CA VAL A 309 8.96 -4.14 -16.73
C VAL A 309 10.13 -3.46 -16.04
N GLU A 310 11.38 -3.85 -16.36
CA GLU A 310 12.59 -3.22 -15.81
C GLU A 310 12.61 -1.72 -16.12
N LYS A 311 12.30 -1.35 -17.37
CA LYS A 311 12.20 0.06 -17.75
C LYS A 311 11.08 0.76 -16.99
N ALA A 312 9.88 0.18 -16.91
CA ALA A 312 8.76 0.81 -16.22
C ALA A 312 9.07 1.06 -14.73
N ALA A 313 9.69 0.10 -14.04
CA ALA A 313 10.11 0.25 -12.65
C ALA A 313 11.21 1.31 -12.48
N ALA A 314 12.20 1.35 -13.38
CA ALA A 314 13.25 2.37 -13.36
C ALA A 314 12.69 3.79 -13.58
N GLU A 315 11.73 3.93 -14.50
CA GLU A 315 11.07 5.22 -14.77
C GLU A 315 10.21 5.67 -13.59
N TYR A 316 9.57 4.72 -12.88
CA TYR A 316 8.86 4.99 -11.62
C TYR A 316 9.82 5.54 -10.57
N GLU A 317 10.92 4.83 -10.31
CA GLU A 317 11.88 5.22 -9.29
C GLU A 317 12.48 6.60 -9.60
N ALA A 318 12.86 6.84 -10.86
CA ALA A 318 13.47 8.09 -11.30
C ALA A 318 12.56 9.31 -11.10
N ARG A 319 11.23 9.15 -11.24
CA ARG A 319 10.26 10.26 -11.17
C ARG A 319 9.60 10.43 -9.82
N PHE A 320 9.36 9.32 -9.12
CA PHE A 320 8.44 9.31 -7.99
C PHE A 320 9.09 8.98 -6.66
N LYS A 321 10.32 8.47 -6.58
CA LYS A 321 10.92 8.10 -5.29
C LYS A 321 10.97 9.24 -4.26
N LEU A 322 11.08 10.49 -4.75
CA LEU A 322 11.07 11.70 -3.92
C LEU A 322 9.71 12.43 -3.96
N ALA A 323 8.72 11.94 -4.70
CA ALA A 323 7.40 12.56 -4.76
C ALA A 323 6.63 12.31 -3.45
N PRO A 324 5.58 13.10 -3.15
CA PRO A 324 4.71 12.85 -2.00
C PRO A 324 4.14 11.42 -1.98
N PRO A 325 3.88 10.82 -0.80
CA PRO A 325 3.40 9.44 -0.68
C PRO A 325 2.16 9.11 -1.54
N TYR A 326 1.21 10.05 -1.63
CA TYR A 326 0.00 9.86 -2.44
C TYR A 326 0.29 9.80 -3.95
N ILE A 327 1.30 10.54 -4.44
CA ILE A 327 1.73 10.45 -5.85
C ILE A 327 2.44 9.13 -6.09
N ARG A 328 3.28 8.67 -5.14
CA ARG A 328 3.96 7.37 -5.23
C ARG A 328 2.95 6.23 -5.34
N GLN A 329 1.94 6.20 -4.48
CA GLN A 329 0.91 5.15 -4.56
C GLN A 329 0.11 5.20 -5.87
N ALA A 330 -0.23 6.40 -6.35
CA ALA A 330 -0.98 6.56 -7.59
C ALA A 330 -0.15 6.13 -8.81
N ALA A 331 1.13 6.50 -8.88
CA ALA A 331 2.03 6.02 -9.92
C ALA A 331 2.23 4.50 -9.86
N PHE A 332 2.27 3.92 -8.66
CA PHE A 332 2.39 2.48 -8.49
C PHE A 332 1.12 1.76 -8.96
N ARG A 333 -0.06 2.34 -8.75
CA ARG A 333 -1.31 1.82 -9.32
C ARG A 333 -1.23 1.71 -10.85
N GLU A 334 -0.69 2.72 -11.52
CA GLU A 334 -0.49 2.70 -12.98
C GLU A 334 0.52 1.61 -13.39
N PHE A 335 1.65 1.49 -12.68
CA PHE A 335 2.60 0.38 -12.89
C PHE A 335 1.94 -0.99 -12.71
N ARG A 336 1.13 -1.17 -11.66
CA ARG A 336 0.44 -2.43 -11.37
C ARG A 336 -0.54 -2.78 -12.50
N GLN A 337 -1.33 -1.82 -12.98
CA GLN A 337 -2.23 -2.04 -14.10
C GLN A 337 -1.46 -2.48 -15.36
N PHE A 338 -0.34 -1.82 -15.66
CA PHE A 338 0.55 -2.22 -16.75
C PHE A 338 1.08 -3.65 -16.58
N HIS A 339 1.57 -4.01 -15.39
CA HIS A 339 2.16 -5.32 -15.11
C HIS A 339 1.13 -6.45 -15.16
N VAL A 340 -0.06 -6.23 -14.61
CA VAL A 340 -1.19 -7.17 -14.70
C VAL A 340 -1.66 -7.36 -16.14
N ALA A 341 -1.76 -6.27 -16.92
CA ALA A 341 -2.13 -6.36 -18.34
C ALA A 341 -1.06 -7.11 -19.17
N LEU A 342 0.22 -6.91 -18.87
CA LEU A 342 1.31 -7.67 -19.47
C LEU A 342 1.22 -9.15 -19.13
N ALA A 343 0.95 -9.49 -17.87
CA ALA A 343 0.76 -10.87 -17.43
C ALA A 343 -0.42 -11.53 -18.16
N ALA A 344 -1.58 -10.87 -18.25
CA ALA A 344 -2.73 -11.38 -18.99
C ALA A 344 -2.42 -11.62 -20.48
N ARG A 345 -1.68 -10.72 -21.12
CA ARG A 345 -1.19 -10.91 -22.50
C ARG A 345 -0.29 -12.14 -22.63
N GLU A 346 0.63 -12.33 -21.68
CA GLU A 346 1.51 -13.49 -21.67
C GLU A 346 0.74 -14.80 -21.46
N GLY A 347 -0.34 -14.79 -20.66
CA GLY A 347 -1.28 -15.90 -20.53
C GLY A 347 -1.93 -16.27 -21.87
N MET A 348 -2.50 -15.28 -22.58
CA MET A 348 -3.04 -15.51 -23.93
C MET A 348 -1.98 -16.01 -24.91
N SER A 349 -0.73 -15.53 -24.81
CA SER A 349 0.37 -16.03 -25.63
C SER A 349 0.75 -17.46 -25.30
N LEU A 350 0.69 -17.87 -24.03
CA LEU A 350 0.91 -19.25 -23.60
C LEU A 350 -0.13 -20.19 -24.22
N GLU A 351 -1.41 -19.82 -24.18
CA GLU A 351 -2.50 -20.57 -24.84
C GLU A 351 -2.28 -20.67 -26.36
N GLN A 352 -1.91 -19.57 -27.00
CA GLN A 352 -1.57 -19.56 -28.44
C GLN A 352 -0.36 -20.47 -28.76
N ARG A 353 0.71 -20.43 -27.95
CA ARG A 353 1.90 -21.30 -28.09
C ARG A 353 1.55 -22.78 -27.90
N ALA A 354 0.52 -23.07 -27.12
CA ALA A 354 -0.03 -24.42 -26.96
C ALA A 354 -0.93 -24.85 -28.13
N GLY A 355 -1.42 -23.90 -28.94
CA GLY A 355 -2.33 -24.16 -30.06
C GLY A 355 -3.82 -23.98 -29.73
N LEU A 356 -4.15 -23.30 -28.63
CA LEU A 356 -5.52 -23.05 -28.16
C LEU A 356 -6.09 -21.70 -28.62
N ALA A 357 -5.59 -21.14 -29.73
CA ALA A 357 -5.91 -19.77 -30.15
C ALA A 357 -7.38 -19.55 -30.55
N ASP A 358 -8.09 -20.61 -30.95
CA ASP A 358 -9.50 -20.60 -31.36
C ASP A 358 -10.29 -21.72 -30.64
N ALA A 359 -11.61 -21.56 -30.52
CA ALA A 359 -12.47 -22.63 -30.04
C ALA A 359 -12.45 -23.80 -31.03
N PRO A 360 -12.19 -25.05 -30.57
CA PRO A 360 -12.06 -26.19 -31.48
C PRO A 360 -13.35 -26.42 -32.26
N GLN A 361 -13.23 -26.53 -33.58
CA GLN A 361 -14.36 -26.86 -34.45
C GLN A 361 -14.80 -28.31 -34.21
N PRO A 362 -16.05 -28.68 -34.53
CA PRO A 362 -16.51 -30.07 -34.43
C PRO A 362 -15.62 -31.00 -35.25
N GLY A 363 -14.79 -31.82 -34.57
CA GLY A 363 -13.80 -32.71 -35.19
C GLY A 363 -12.35 -32.50 -34.74
N GLU A 364 -12.04 -31.42 -34.04
CA GLU A 364 -10.67 -31.06 -33.59
C GLU A 364 -10.39 -31.42 -32.11
N ALA A 365 -11.22 -32.28 -31.51
CA ALA A 365 -11.13 -32.62 -30.08
C ALA A 365 -9.77 -33.21 -29.68
N ASP A 366 -9.17 -34.03 -30.55
CA ASP A 366 -7.86 -34.65 -30.30
C ASP A 366 -6.72 -33.62 -30.35
N GLU A 367 -6.80 -32.62 -31.23
CA GLU A 367 -5.80 -31.54 -31.36
C GLU A 367 -5.86 -30.58 -30.17
N ALA A 368 -7.07 -30.25 -29.70
CA ALA A 368 -7.29 -29.48 -28.47
C ALA A 368 -6.74 -30.21 -27.24
N SER A 369 -7.01 -31.52 -27.11
CA SER A 369 -6.47 -32.33 -26.00
C SER A 369 -4.93 -32.33 -25.99
N ALA A 370 -4.30 -32.51 -27.16
CA ALA A 370 -2.84 -32.44 -27.30
C ALA A 370 -2.27 -31.03 -27.04
N ALA A 371 -3.06 -29.97 -27.24
CA ALA A 371 -2.69 -28.60 -26.88
C ALA A 371 -2.68 -28.40 -25.36
N TYR A 372 -3.70 -28.88 -24.65
CA TYR A 372 -3.75 -28.86 -23.19
C TYR A 372 -2.60 -29.61 -22.52
N GLU A 373 -2.21 -30.77 -23.06
CA GLU A 373 -1.08 -31.57 -22.55
C GLU A 373 0.27 -30.83 -22.63
N ARG A 374 0.41 -29.85 -23.53
CA ARG A 374 1.64 -29.06 -23.70
C ARG A 374 1.77 -27.89 -22.72
N LEU A 375 0.66 -27.42 -22.14
CA LEU A 375 0.65 -26.23 -21.29
C LEU A 375 1.55 -26.35 -20.05
N PRO A 376 1.56 -27.46 -19.28
CA PRO A 376 2.43 -27.59 -18.11
C PRO A 376 3.91 -27.48 -18.44
N GLU A 377 4.35 -28.10 -19.54
CA GLU A 377 5.76 -28.02 -19.98
C GLU A 377 6.13 -26.64 -20.49
N LEU A 378 5.23 -25.96 -21.21
CA LEU A 378 5.43 -24.58 -21.65
C LEU A 378 5.51 -23.63 -20.45
N ALA A 379 4.57 -23.73 -19.51
CA ALA A 379 4.54 -22.94 -18.29
C ALA A 379 5.81 -23.17 -17.44
N SER A 380 6.23 -24.42 -17.26
CA SER A 380 7.47 -24.74 -16.54
C SER A 380 8.70 -24.16 -17.22
N ARG A 381 8.78 -24.18 -18.55
CA ARG A 381 9.90 -23.56 -19.30
C ARG A 381 9.90 -22.04 -19.17
N LEU A 382 8.73 -21.40 -19.21
CA LEU A 382 8.61 -19.96 -19.02
C LEU A 382 9.03 -19.56 -17.61
N ASN A 383 8.53 -20.24 -16.58
CA ASN A 383 8.91 -19.98 -15.19
C ASN A 383 10.41 -20.18 -14.92
N ALA A 384 11.07 -21.06 -15.68
CA ALA A 384 12.52 -21.26 -15.61
C ALA A 384 13.33 -20.25 -16.46
N SER A 385 12.66 -19.43 -17.27
CA SER A 385 13.33 -18.46 -18.16
C SER A 385 13.80 -17.22 -17.42
N ASP A 386 14.95 -16.69 -17.83
CA ASP A 386 15.46 -15.42 -17.29
C ASP A 386 14.52 -14.25 -17.60
N ASP A 387 13.80 -14.31 -18.71
CA ASP A 387 12.87 -13.26 -19.14
C ASP A 387 11.68 -13.16 -18.17
N TYR A 388 10.99 -14.25 -17.84
CA TYR A 388 9.90 -14.22 -16.85
C TYR A 388 10.40 -13.87 -15.45
N ARG A 389 11.56 -14.39 -15.06
CA ARG A 389 12.15 -14.08 -13.76
C ARG A 389 12.41 -12.58 -13.60
N LYS A 390 12.96 -11.94 -14.63
CA LYS A 390 13.22 -10.48 -14.65
C LYS A 390 11.95 -9.65 -14.81
N ALA A 391 11.01 -10.12 -15.62
CA ALA A 391 9.70 -9.50 -15.77
C ALA A 391 8.84 -9.63 -14.51
N GLY A 392 9.25 -10.45 -13.53
CA GLY A 392 8.46 -10.71 -12.34
C GLY A 392 7.14 -11.39 -12.68
N LEU A 393 7.16 -12.39 -13.56
CA LEU A 393 5.97 -13.12 -14.02
C LEU A 393 6.08 -14.60 -13.64
N ASN A 394 4.93 -15.22 -13.37
CA ASN A 394 4.79 -16.66 -13.18
C ASN A 394 3.56 -17.17 -13.96
N ALA A 395 3.76 -18.20 -14.77
CA ALA A 395 2.69 -19.04 -15.27
C ALA A 395 2.20 -19.95 -14.13
N VAL A 396 0.89 -19.92 -13.88
CA VAL A 396 0.22 -20.64 -12.80
C VAL A 396 -0.97 -21.42 -13.36
N TYR A 397 -1.18 -22.61 -12.83
CA TYR A 397 -2.36 -23.42 -13.15
C TYR A 397 -3.62 -22.71 -12.66
N ASP A 398 -4.69 -22.69 -13.47
CA ASP A 398 -5.95 -21.97 -13.19
C ASP A 398 -7.15 -22.91 -12.94
N GLY A 399 -6.99 -24.22 -13.16
CA GLY A 399 -8.09 -25.20 -13.10
C GLY A 399 -8.52 -25.66 -14.49
N GLU A 400 -9.25 -26.78 -14.57
CA GLU A 400 -9.74 -27.38 -15.84
C GLU A 400 -8.70 -27.54 -16.96
N GLY A 401 -7.42 -27.77 -16.62
CA GLY A 401 -6.35 -27.83 -17.63
C GLY A 401 -5.83 -26.47 -18.12
N MET A 402 -6.44 -25.36 -17.68
CA MET A 402 -6.06 -24.00 -18.05
C MET A 402 -4.86 -23.49 -17.25
N TRP A 403 -4.08 -22.61 -17.88
CA TRP A 403 -2.95 -21.93 -17.28
C TRP A 403 -3.07 -20.44 -17.57
N THR A 404 -2.75 -19.63 -16.58
CA THR A 404 -2.68 -18.18 -16.72
C THR A 404 -1.31 -17.68 -16.32
N VAL A 405 -1.01 -16.41 -16.58
CA VAL A 405 0.23 -15.76 -16.14
C VAL A 405 -0.14 -14.62 -15.20
N ALA A 406 0.52 -14.57 -14.06
CA ALA A 406 0.32 -13.55 -13.04
C ALA A 406 1.66 -12.89 -12.68
N PRO A 407 1.64 -11.68 -12.09
CA PRO A 407 2.80 -11.15 -11.37
C PRO A 407 3.31 -12.16 -10.34
N ARG A 408 4.62 -12.37 -10.31
CA ARG A 408 5.31 -13.28 -9.39
C ARG A 408 5.13 -12.79 -7.94
N ALA A 409 4.82 -13.73 -7.06
CA ALA A 409 4.88 -13.56 -5.61
C ALA A 409 6.07 -12.70 -5.15
N GLY A 410 5.80 -11.65 -4.40
CA GLY A 410 6.80 -10.74 -3.80
C GLY A 410 7.42 -9.71 -4.74
N PHE A 411 7.20 -9.78 -6.06
CA PHE A 411 7.85 -8.86 -7.01
C PHE A 411 7.55 -7.39 -6.70
N SER A 412 6.29 -7.03 -6.51
CA SER A 412 5.92 -5.63 -6.22
C SER A 412 6.48 -5.15 -4.88
N THR A 413 6.50 -6.02 -3.86
CA THR A 413 7.09 -5.69 -2.54
C THR A 413 8.59 -5.46 -2.63
N GLU A 414 9.31 -6.33 -3.37
CA GLU A 414 10.75 -6.20 -3.59
C GLU A 414 11.11 -4.91 -4.33
N GLN A 415 10.35 -4.54 -5.36
CA GLN A 415 10.64 -3.38 -6.21
C GLN A 415 10.15 -2.05 -5.61
N PHE A 416 8.98 -2.04 -4.97
CA PHE A 416 8.28 -0.81 -4.58
C PHE A 416 8.04 -0.66 -3.09
N GLY A 417 8.10 -1.75 -2.30
CA GLY A 417 7.72 -1.75 -0.88
C GLY A 417 8.30 -0.59 -0.07
N PRO A 418 9.61 -0.31 -0.11
CA PRO A 418 10.20 0.82 0.62
C PRO A 418 9.75 2.22 0.19
N LEU A 419 9.11 2.33 -0.98
CA LEU A 419 8.64 3.59 -1.57
C LEU A 419 7.13 3.79 -1.37
N LEU A 420 6.40 2.76 -0.94
CA LEU A 420 4.94 2.83 -0.81
C LEU A 420 4.52 3.26 0.60
N PRO A 421 3.43 4.03 0.73
CA PRO A 421 2.82 4.27 2.04
C PRO A 421 2.26 2.95 2.62
N PRO A 422 2.07 2.87 3.96
CA PRO A 422 1.62 1.64 4.62
C PRO A 422 0.36 1.00 4.03
N ALA A 423 -0.66 1.82 3.69
CA ALA A 423 -1.88 1.31 3.07
C ALA A 423 -1.62 0.56 1.75
N ALA A 424 -0.75 1.11 0.89
CA ALA A 424 -0.40 0.46 -0.37
C ALA A 424 0.47 -0.80 -0.14
N ALA A 425 1.41 -0.77 0.80
CA ALA A 425 2.24 -1.93 1.12
C ALA A 425 1.43 -3.09 1.72
N ASP A 426 0.49 -2.79 2.63
CA ASP A 426 -0.43 -3.78 3.23
C ASP A 426 -1.34 -4.39 2.14
N PHE A 427 -1.89 -3.56 1.24
CA PHE A 427 -2.69 -4.04 0.10
C PHE A 427 -1.90 -4.98 -0.81
N VAL A 428 -0.69 -4.57 -1.22
CA VAL A 428 0.16 -5.38 -2.11
C VAL A 428 0.44 -6.73 -1.49
N SER A 429 0.68 -6.80 -0.17
CA SER A 429 0.93 -8.06 0.52
C SER A 429 -0.28 -9.00 0.51
N LEU A 430 -1.50 -8.46 0.68
CA LEU A 430 -2.74 -9.24 0.61
C LEU A 430 -3.08 -9.69 -0.83
N ASP A 431 -2.98 -8.78 -1.80
CA ASP A 431 -3.23 -9.06 -3.22
C ASP A 431 -2.23 -10.09 -3.78
N ASP A 432 -0.97 -10.02 -3.37
CA ASP A 432 0.06 -10.97 -3.77
C ASP A 432 -0.28 -12.40 -3.33
N ARG A 433 -0.76 -12.56 -2.09
CA ARG A 433 -1.25 -13.84 -1.57
C ARG A 433 -2.46 -14.34 -2.34
N GLU A 434 -3.44 -13.48 -2.64
CA GLU A 434 -4.63 -13.89 -3.39
C GLU A 434 -4.31 -14.34 -4.83
N ARG A 435 -3.27 -13.79 -5.45
CA ARG A 435 -2.84 -14.14 -6.81
C ARG A 435 -2.03 -15.43 -6.85
N ASN A 436 -1.16 -15.65 -5.86
CA ASN A 436 -0.16 -16.72 -5.88
C ASN A 436 -0.54 -17.93 -4.98
N GLU A 437 -1.36 -17.73 -3.95
CA GLU A 437 -1.88 -18.77 -3.06
C GLU A 437 -3.41 -18.78 -3.12
N ARG A 438 -3.95 -19.24 -4.24
CA ARG A 438 -5.39 -19.18 -4.49
C ARG A 438 -6.13 -20.14 -3.58
N TRP A 439 -7.17 -19.62 -2.94
CA TRP A 439 -8.13 -20.45 -2.19
C TRP A 439 -9.20 -21.08 -3.09
N GLN A 440 -9.26 -20.69 -4.36
CA GLN A 440 -10.24 -21.14 -5.34
C GLN A 440 -9.56 -21.57 -6.66
N TYR A 441 -9.88 -22.77 -7.14
CA TYR A 441 -9.56 -23.27 -8.49
C TYR A 441 -10.81 -23.87 -9.10
N ASP A 442 -11.09 -23.59 -10.38
CA ASP A 442 -12.28 -24.12 -11.06
C ASP A 442 -13.54 -24.00 -10.18
N ALA A 443 -13.83 -22.78 -9.71
CA ALA A 443 -14.93 -22.50 -8.79
C ALA A 443 -15.04 -23.44 -7.56
N ALA A 444 -14.00 -24.17 -7.18
CA ALA A 444 -13.93 -25.06 -6.03
C ALA A 444 -13.03 -24.42 -4.97
N ILE A 445 -13.48 -24.45 -3.71
CA ILE A 445 -12.69 -24.05 -2.56
C ILE A 445 -11.66 -25.15 -2.31
N VAL A 446 -10.37 -24.80 -2.41
CA VAL A 446 -9.24 -25.75 -2.30
C VAL A 446 -8.44 -25.62 -1.01
N VAL A 447 -8.88 -24.76 -0.11
CA VAL A 447 -8.29 -24.55 1.22
C VAL A 447 -9.30 -24.90 2.31
N PRO A 448 -8.85 -25.16 3.55
CA PRO A 448 -9.75 -25.27 4.69
C PRO A 448 -10.62 -24.01 4.84
N LEU A 449 -11.87 -24.17 5.28
CA LEU A 449 -12.77 -23.03 5.47
C LEU A 449 -12.28 -22.06 6.55
N SER A 450 -11.54 -22.54 7.55
CA SER A 450 -10.84 -21.70 8.53
C SER A 450 -9.78 -20.80 7.89
N GLU A 451 -9.06 -21.30 6.88
CA GLU A 451 -8.14 -20.48 6.11
C GLU A 451 -8.89 -19.43 5.28
N LEU A 452 -9.97 -19.82 4.59
CA LEU A 452 -10.82 -18.87 3.87
C LEU A 452 -11.39 -17.79 4.82
N GLY A 453 -11.81 -18.18 6.02
CA GLY A 453 -12.19 -17.26 7.09
C GLY A 453 -11.08 -16.27 7.44
N SER A 454 -9.86 -16.75 7.69
CA SER A 454 -8.72 -15.86 7.99
C SER A 454 -8.45 -14.84 6.87
N ARG A 455 -8.68 -15.22 5.59
CA ARG A 455 -8.55 -14.31 4.44
C ARG A 455 -9.66 -13.27 4.42
N VAL A 456 -10.91 -13.65 4.71
CA VAL A 456 -12.02 -12.71 4.88
C VAL A 456 -11.69 -11.69 5.97
N ALA A 457 -11.20 -12.16 7.13
CA ALA A 457 -10.84 -11.29 8.24
C ALA A 457 -9.68 -10.34 7.90
N ALA A 458 -8.70 -10.79 7.11
CA ALA A 458 -7.60 -9.94 6.67
C ALA A 458 -8.06 -8.80 5.76
N TRP A 459 -8.96 -9.07 4.81
CA TRP A 459 -9.53 -8.03 3.95
C TRP A 459 -10.48 -7.10 4.71
N ASP A 460 -11.25 -7.62 5.65
CA ASP A 460 -12.09 -6.82 6.56
C ASP A 460 -11.23 -5.85 7.38
N ALA A 461 -10.16 -6.35 7.99
CA ALA A 461 -9.21 -5.54 8.75
C ALA A 461 -8.53 -4.47 7.89
N TYR A 462 -8.17 -4.79 6.64
CA TYR A 462 -7.63 -3.81 5.71
C TYR A 462 -8.63 -2.68 5.42
N LEU A 463 -9.89 -3.02 5.12
CA LEU A 463 -10.94 -2.04 4.82
C LEU A 463 -11.30 -1.19 6.05
N ALA A 464 -11.29 -1.78 7.24
CA ALA A 464 -11.48 -1.04 8.49
C ALA A 464 -10.30 -0.09 8.79
N LYS A 465 -9.07 -0.50 8.45
CA LYS A 465 -7.86 0.29 8.68
C LYS A 465 -7.65 1.39 7.64
N TYR A 466 -8.04 1.15 6.38
CA TYR A 466 -7.81 2.06 5.25
C TYR A 466 -9.05 2.22 4.35
N PRO A 467 -10.17 2.74 4.88
CA PRO A 467 -11.42 2.85 4.15
C PRO A 467 -11.31 3.73 2.89
N ASP A 468 -10.46 4.76 2.93
CA ASP A 468 -10.22 5.73 1.86
C ASP A 468 -8.97 5.41 1.00
N SER A 469 -8.44 4.19 1.11
CA SER A 469 -7.29 3.79 0.28
C SER A 469 -7.63 3.86 -1.21
N VAL A 470 -6.66 4.22 -2.05
CA VAL A 470 -6.80 4.12 -3.51
C VAL A 470 -7.07 2.69 -4.00
N PHE A 471 -6.79 1.69 -3.15
CA PHE A 471 -7.04 0.27 -3.40
C PHE A 471 -8.28 -0.26 -2.66
N ALA A 472 -9.10 0.60 -2.06
CA ALA A 472 -10.27 0.17 -1.31
C ALA A 472 -11.27 -0.62 -2.18
N ASP A 473 -11.51 -0.21 -3.43
CA ASP A 473 -12.42 -0.92 -4.33
C ASP A 473 -11.90 -2.31 -4.74
N ASP A 474 -10.60 -2.42 -5.03
CA ASP A 474 -9.95 -3.71 -5.28
C ASP A 474 -10.07 -4.62 -4.03
N ALA A 475 -9.79 -4.07 -2.84
CA ALA A 475 -9.92 -4.79 -1.57
C ALA A 475 -11.38 -5.22 -1.28
N ARG A 476 -12.38 -4.36 -1.55
CA ARG A 476 -13.81 -4.72 -1.44
C ARG A 476 -14.19 -5.85 -2.39
N THR A 477 -13.57 -5.90 -3.58
CA THR A 477 -13.78 -7.00 -4.53
C THR A 477 -13.25 -8.33 -3.98
N HIS A 478 -12.04 -8.34 -3.42
CA HIS A 478 -11.47 -9.54 -2.77
C HIS A 478 -12.29 -9.95 -1.54
N PHE A 479 -12.63 -9.00 -0.68
CA PHE A 479 -13.47 -9.21 0.50
C PHE A 479 -14.83 -9.83 0.12
N LYS A 480 -15.54 -9.24 -0.85
CA LYS A 480 -16.83 -9.74 -1.35
C LYS A 480 -16.72 -11.17 -1.84
N ARG A 481 -15.70 -11.47 -2.65
CA ARG A 481 -15.52 -12.81 -3.24
C ARG A 481 -15.27 -13.86 -2.15
N ALA A 482 -14.36 -13.57 -1.22
CA ALA A 482 -14.02 -14.48 -0.13
C ALA A 482 -15.19 -14.67 0.86
N LEU A 483 -15.86 -13.58 1.27
CA LEU A 483 -17.00 -13.65 2.19
C LEU A 483 -18.18 -14.37 1.56
N SER A 484 -18.47 -14.14 0.28
CA SER A 484 -19.49 -14.92 -0.44
C SER A 484 -19.13 -16.41 -0.48
N GLY A 485 -17.86 -16.73 -0.73
CA GLY A 485 -17.37 -18.11 -0.71
C GLY A 485 -17.53 -18.77 0.66
N LEU A 486 -17.24 -18.06 1.75
CA LEU A 486 -17.39 -18.52 3.11
C LEU A 486 -18.87 -18.73 3.51
N LEU A 487 -19.78 -17.86 3.07
CA LEU A 487 -21.18 -17.91 3.47
C LEU A 487 -22.02 -18.93 2.68
N LEU A 488 -21.74 -19.08 1.38
CA LEU A 488 -22.58 -19.87 0.47
C LEU A 488 -21.85 -21.08 -0.13
N GLY A 489 -20.53 -21.13 -0.01
CA GLY A 489 -19.69 -21.95 -0.86
C GLY A 489 -19.66 -21.40 -2.29
N THR A 490 -19.25 -22.25 -3.21
CA THR A 490 -19.09 -21.93 -4.63
C THR A 490 -19.80 -22.98 -5.48
N SER A 491 -19.85 -22.81 -6.80
CA SER A 491 -20.56 -23.74 -7.69
C SER A 491 -20.08 -25.19 -7.58
N ASN A 492 -18.77 -25.40 -7.45
CA ASN A 492 -18.16 -26.74 -7.40
C ASN A 492 -17.92 -27.24 -5.96
N THR A 493 -18.07 -26.37 -4.96
CA THR A 493 -18.04 -26.73 -3.53
C THR A 493 -19.13 -25.96 -2.77
N PRO A 494 -20.41 -26.22 -3.03
CA PRO A 494 -21.50 -25.53 -2.34
C PRO A 494 -21.50 -25.93 -0.87
N HIS A 495 -21.95 -25.06 0.03
CA HIS A 495 -22.03 -25.39 1.47
C HIS A 495 -23.25 -26.25 1.86
N PHE A 496 -23.97 -26.76 0.87
CA PHE A 496 -25.17 -27.56 1.06
C PHE A 496 -25.18 -28.76 0.12
N ASP A 497 -25.92 -29.80 0.51
CA ASP A 497 -26.19 -30.97 -0.31
C ASP A 497 -27.10 -30.62 -1.51
N TYR A 498 -26.76 -31.04 -2.72
CA TYR A 498 -27.46 -30.61 -3.93
C TYR A 498 -28.92 -31.02 -3.97
N ASP A 499 -29.27 -32.19 -3.43
CA ASP A 499 -30.62 -32.74 -3.52
C ASP A 499 -31.52 -32.19 -2.42
N THR A 500 -31.01 -32.24 -1.18
CA THR A 500 -31.77 -31.84 0.01
C THR A 500 -31.68 -30.36 0.33
N LYS A 501 -30.73 -29.64 -0.29
CA LYS A 501 -30.35 -28.26 0.02
C LYS A 501 -29.95 -28.05 1.49
N ARG A 502 -29.67 -29.13 2.22
CA ARG A 502 -29.29 -29.08 3.64
C ARG A 502 -27.86 -28.58 3.75
N VAL A 503 -27.64 -27.56 4.59
CA VAL A 503 -26.31 -27.04 4.89
C VAL A 503 -25.52 -28.11 5.62
N ARG A 504 -24.26 -28.31 5.24
CA ARG A 504 -23.41 -29.30 5.89
C ARG A 504 -23.06 -28.88 7.32
N ALA A 505 -22.93 -29.86 8.22
CA ALA A 505 -22.67 -29.59 9.64
C ALA A 505 -21.30 -28.94 9.89
N ASP A 506 -20.27 -29.37 9.18
CA ASP A 506 -18.92 -28.80 9.22
C ASP A 506 -18.91 -27.30 8.89
N VAL A 507 -19.74 -26.87 7.92
CA VAL A 507 -19.87 -25.45 7.58
C VAL A 507 -20.49 -24.67 8.73
N VAL A 508 -21.57 -25.18 9.35
CA VAL A 508 -22.22 -24.50 10.48
C VAL A 508 -21.26 -24.34 11.65
N ASP A 509 -20.46 -25.37 11.94
CA ASP A 509 -19.46 -25.32 13.02
C ASP A 509 -18.36 -24.30 12.70
N GLU A 510 -17.87 -24.26 11.46
CA GLU A 510 -16.88 -23.27 11.04
C GLU A 510 -17.42 -21.83 11.09
N LEU A 511 -18.64 -21.59 10.64
CA LEU A 511 -19.25 -20.25 10.71
C LEU A 511 -19.41 -19.80 12.17
N LYS A 512 -19.71 -20.71 13.11
CA LYS A 512 -19.76 -20.40 14.55
C LYS A 512 -18.37 -20.09 15.09
N ALA A 513 -17.36 -20.87 14.72
CA ALA A 513 -15.97 -20.60 15.08
C ALA A 513 -15.55 -19.20 14.59
N TYR A 514 -15.86 -18.86 13.34
CA TYR A 514 -15.57 -17.55 12.77
C TYR A 514 -16.14 -16.39 13.59
N THR A 515 -17.41 -16.48 14.03
CA THR A 515 -18.02 -15.42 14.87
C THR A 515 -17.38 -15.29 16.25
N THR A 516 -16.72 -16.35 16.72
CA THR A 516 -16.00 -16.38 18.00
C THR A 516 -14.60 -15.82 17.84
N ASP A 517 -13.93 -16.13 16.72
CA ASP A 517 -12.55 -15.75 16.45
C ASP A 517 -12.40 -14.29 16.01
N TYR A 518 -13.41 -13.73 15.33
CA TYR A 518 -13.39 -12.36 14.80
C TYR A 518 -14.57 -11.51 15.29
N PRO A 519 -14.84 -11.42 16.60
CA PRO A 519 -16.02 -10.75 17.11
C PRO A 519 -16.00 -9.25 16.80
N GLY A 520 -17.18 -8.70 16.47
CA GLY A 520 -17.36 -7.25 16.26
C GLY A 520 -16.90 -6.73 14.89
N THR A 521 -16.48 -7.61 13.97
CA THR A 521 -16.16 -7.22 12.59
C THR A 521 -17.42 -7.23 11.70
N PRO A 522 -17.48 -6.40 10.64
CA PRO A 522 -18.53 -6.47 9.62
C PRO A 522 -18.75 -7.88 9.05
N SER A 523 -17.68 -8.62 8.77
CA SER A 523 -17.75 -10.00 8.31
C SER A 523 -18.36 -10.94 9.35
N ALA A 524 -18.01 -10.83 10.63
CA ALA A 524 -18.58 -11.66 11.68
C ALA A 524 -20.06 -11.36 11.91
N GLU A 525 -20.49 -10.10 11.81
CA GLU A 525 -21.92 -9.75 11.82
C GLU A 525 -22.67 -10.39 10.65
N ALA A 526 -22.07 -10.39 9.45
CA ALA A 526 -22.66 -11.03 8.28
C ALA A 526 -22.76 -12.54 8.45
N VAL A 527 -21.71 -13.19 8.98
CA VAL A 527 -21.70 -14.62 9.30
C VAL A 527 -22.75 -14.96 10.36
N ALA A 528 -22.86 -14.19 11.44
CA ALA A 528 -23.87 -14.39 12.47
C ALA A 528 -25.30 -14.24 11.91
N SER A 529 -25.51 -13.26 11.02
CA SER A 529 -26.79 -13.05 10.35
C SER A 529 -27.15 -14.20 9.41
N ALA A 530 -26.16 -14.72 8.67
CA ALA A 530 -26.32 -15.89 7.81
C ALA A 530 -26.63 -17.16 8.61
N LEU A 531 -25.90 -17.42 9.70
CA LEU A 531 -26.18 -18.53 10.61
C LEU A 531 -27.61 -18.48 11.14
N LYS A 532 -28.06 -17.32 11.63
CA LYS A 532 -29.43 -17.13 12.12
C LYS A 532 -30.48 -17.42 11.04
N ALA A 533 -30.22 -17.02 9.79
CA ALA A 533 -31.10 -17.32 8.67
C ALA A 533 -31.14 -18.82 8.35
N ILE A 534 -29.97 -19.47 8.32
CA ILE A 534 -29.83 -20.92 8.08
C ILE A 534 -30.58 -21.73 9.14
N GLU A 535 -30.39 -21.40 10.42
CA GLU A 535 -31.04 -22.07 11.55
C GLU A 535 -32.56 -21.88 11.53
N LYS A 536 -33.03 -20.65 11.29
CA LYS A 536 -34.47 -20.36 11.13
C LYS A 536 -35.09 -21.10 9.95
N GLY A 537 -34.30 -21.35 8.90
CA GLY A 537 -34.68 -22.13 7.73
C GLY A 537 -34.60 -23.66 7.92
N GLY A 538 -34.35 -24.16 9.13
CA GLY A 538 -34.22 -25.60 9.40
C GLY A 538 -32.94 -26.23 8.81
N ASN A 539 -31.89 -25.42 8.67
CA ASN A 539 -30.62 -25.75 8.02
C ASN A 539 -30.76 -26.14 6.53
N VAL A 540 -31.70 -25.51 5.82
CA VAL A 540 -31.94 -25.73 4.38
C VAL A 540 -31.81 -24.40 3.64
N ILE A 541 -31.02 -24.37 2.57
CA ILE A 541 -30.85 -23.18 1.70
C ILE A 541 -32.08 -23.03 0.81
N THR A 542 -33.10 -22.34 1.34
CA THR A 542 -34.26 -21.86 0.57
C THR A 542 -33.98 -20.50 -0.06
N ASP A 543 -34.82 -20.05 -1.00
CA ASP A 543 -34.71 -18.70 -1.59
C ASP A 543 -34.77 -17.60 -0.54
N THR A 544 -35.55 -17.80 0.54
CA THR A 544 -35.61 -16.86 1.66
C THR A 544 -34.29 -16.81 2.40
N VAL A 545 -33.71 -17.97 2.74
CA VAL A 545 -32.40 -18.03 3.41
C VAL A 545 -31.32 -17.40 2.54
N ARG A 546 -31.29 -17.72 1.23
CA ARG A 546 -30.35 -17.13 0.28
C ARG A 546 -30.47 -15.60 0.21
N ARG A 547 -31.69 -15.05 0.20
CA ARG A 547 -31.90 -13.60 0.23
C ARG A 547 -31.37 -12.96 1.52
N GLU A 548 -31.56 -13.58 2.68
CA GLU A 548 -31.02 -13.05 3.94
C GLU A 548 -29.48 -13.12 3.98
N ILE A 549 -28.88 -14.19 3.47
CA ILE A 549 -27.42 -14.29 3.34
C ILE A 549 -26.88 -13.19 2.42
N ASN A 550 -27.51 -12.97 1.26
CA ASN A 550 -27.11 -11.89 0.35
C ASN A 550 -27.29 -10.50 0.99
N ARG A 551 -28.33 -10.29 1.80
CA ARG A 551 -28.49 -9.04 2.56
C ARG A 551 -27.39 -8.86 3.60
N ALA A 552 -26.99 -9.92 4.28
CA ALA A 552 -25.88 -9.90 5.23
C ALA A 552 -24.56 -9.55 4.54
N LEU A 553 -24.28 -10.15 3.39
CA LEU A 553 -23.12 -9.83 2.54
C LEU A 553 -23.13 -8.35 2.11
N GLU A 554 -24.25 -7.86 1.58
CA GLU A 554 -24.38 -6.45 1.15
C GLU A 554 -24.28 -5.48 2.33
N LYS A 555 -24.74 -5.85 3.52
CA LYS A 555 -24.56 -5.03 4.74
C LYS A 555 -23.07 -4.91 5.10
N ALA A 556 -22.32 -6.01 5.08
CA ALA A 556 -20.87 -5.99 5.34
C ALA A 556 -20.09 -5.16 4.33
N LEU A 557 -20.57 -5.04 3.08
CA LEU A 557 -19.93 -4.24 2.04
C LEU A 557 -20.24 -2.73 2.11
N LYS A 558 -21.37 -2.36 2.73
CA LYS A 558 -21.92 -0.99 2.74
C LYS A 558 -21.51 -0.13 3.93
N ILE A 559 -20.73 -0.68 4.85
CA ILE A 559 -20.12 0.16 5.88
C ILE A 559 -19.05 1.01 5.16
N ASP A 560 -19.31 2.33 5.15
CA ASP A 560 -18.75 3.43 4.33
C ASP A 560 -19.45 3.83 3.00
N ALA A 561 -20.67 3.37 2.72
CA ALA A 561 -21.51 3.99 1.66
C ALA A 561 -22.59 4.95 2.21
N GLY A 562 -22.55 5.21 3.52
CA GLY A 562 -23.61 5.89 4.26
C GLY A 562 -23.25 7.30 4.76
N LEU A 563 -22.34 8.01 4.11
CA LEU A 563 -22.08 9.44 4.32
C LEU A 563 -21.52 10.02 3.00
N VAL A 564 -22.40 10.30 2.03
CA VAL A 564 -22.10 11.13 0.84
C VAL A 564 -22.83 12.44 0.99
#